data_AF-A0A963LUF4-F1
#
_entry.id   AF-A0A963LUF4-F1
#
_cell.length_a   1.000
_cell.length_b   1.000
_cell.length_c   1.000
_cell.angle_alpha   90.00
_cell.angle_beta   90.00
_cell.angle_gamma   90.00
#
_symmetry.space_group_name_H-M   'P 1'
#
loop_
_entity.id
_entity.type
_entity.pdbx_description
1 polymer ?
#
loop_
_entity_poly.entity_id
_entity_poly.type
_entity_poly.pdbx_seq_one_letter_code
_entity_poly.pdbx_strand_id
1 'polypeptide(L)' 'ARQMGLSERTLHRRLSGLGLSYQSVMEKAQRRLSEGLLVRSAHSIAEIAFLSGYSEQSAFSRAFKRWSGQTPAA' A
#
# COMPACT_ATOMS: atom_id res chain seq x y z
N ALA A 1 -4.23 8.02 12.31
CA ALA A 1 -4.66 8.09 13.72
C ALA A 1 -5.47 9.36 14.01
N ARG A 2 -4.88 10.56 13.88
CA ARG A 2 -5.56 11.85 14.11
C ARG A 2 -6.80 12.09 13.26
N GLN A 3 -6.78 11.74 11.97
CA GLN A 3 -7.96 11.86 11.08
C GLN A 3 -9.15 10.96 11.48
N MET A 4 -8.92 9.92 12.30
CA MET A 4 -9.98 9.06 12.84
C MET A 4 -10.33 9.42 14.30
N GLY A 5 -9.76 10.49 14.85
CA GLY A 5 -9.94 10.88 16.26
C GLY A 5 -9.33 9.89 17.26
N LEU A 6 -8.45 8.97 16.82
CA LEU A 6 -7.87 7.93 17.66
C LEU A 6 -6.40 8.21 17.97
N SER A 7 -5.97 7.85 19.19
CA SER A 7 -4.55 7.70 19.50
C SER A 7 -3.96 6.48 18.80
N GLU A 8 -2.67 6.51 18.47
CA GLU A 8 -1.97 5.39 17.81
C GLU A 8 -2.12 4.07 18.59
N ARG A 9 -2.00 4.13 19.92
CA ARG A 9 -2.20 2.98 20.82
C ARG A 9 -3.60 2.37 20.68
N THR A 10 -4.63 3.20 20.50
CA THR A 10 -6.02 2.73 20.34
C THR A 10 -6.24 2.13 18.96
N LEU A 11 -5.67 2.74 17.92
CA LEU A 11 -5.70 2.19 16.57
C LEU A 11 -5.00 0.83 16.52
N HIS A 12 -3.79 0.73 17.06
CA HIS A 12 -3.06 -0.54 17.15
C HIS A 12 -3.84 -1.60 17.92
N ARG A 13 -4.38 -1.27 19.11
CA ARG A 13 -5.17 -2.23 19.89
C ARG A 13 -6.41 -2.72 19.14
N ARG A 14 -7.12 -1.83 18.44
CA ARG A 14 -8.29 -2.22 17.63
C ARG A 14 -7.90 -3.11 16.45
N LEU A 15 -6.81 -2.78 15.76
CA LEU A 15 -6.29 -3.60 14.67
C LEU A 15 -5.88 -4.98 15.19
N SER A 16 -5.10 -5.05 16.27
CA SER A 16 -4.68 -6.31 16.90
C SER A 16 -5.87 -7.14 17.40
N GLY A 17 -6.90 -6.50 17.95
CA GLY A 17 -8.15 -7.18 18.34
C GLY A 17 -8.91 -7.80 17.17
N LEU A 18 -8.66 -7.34 15.94
CA LEU A 18 -9.17 -7.91 14.70
C LEU A 18 -8.17 -8.86 14.01
N GLY A 19 -7.04 -9.18 14.67
CA GLY A 19 -5.96 -9.97 14.06
C GLY A 19 -5.21 -9.25 12.94
N LEU A 20 -5.37 -7.93 12.83
CA LEU A 20 -4.73 -7.10 11.81
C LEU A 20 -3.53 -6.33 12.39
N SER A 21 -2.53 -6.09 11.55
CA SER A 21 -1.44 -5.17 11.88
C SER A 21 -1.60 -3.89 11.07
N TYR A 22 -1.06 -2.78 11.56
CA TYR A 22 -1.04 -1.54 10.80
C TYR A 22 -0.36 -1.72 9.44
N GLN A 23 0.75 -2.47 9.42
CA GLN A 23 1.46 -2.81 8.19
C GLN A 23 0.57 -3.60 7.22
N SER A 24 -0.17 -4.61 7.68
CA SER A 24 -1.02 -5.39 6.77
C SER A 24 -2.18 -4.59 6.20
N VAL A 25 -2.74 -3.65 6.97
CA VAL A 25 -3.77 -2.72 6.49
C VAL A 25 -3.19 -1.74 5.48
N MET A 26 -2.01 -1.18 5.77
CA MET A 26 -1.31 -0.28 4.85
C MET A 26 -0.99 -1.00 3.54
N GLU A 27 -0.39 -2.19 3.59
CA GLU A 27 -0.06 -2.97 2.39
C GLU A 27 -1.30 -3.29 1.55
N LYS A 28 -2.43 -3.65 2.17
CA LYS A 28 -3.71 -3.85 1.44
C LYS A 28 -4.18 -2.58 0.74
N ALA A 29 -4.07 -1.42 1.40
CA ALA A 29 -4.46 -0.15 0.82
C ALA A 29 -3.55 0.25 -0.36
N GLN A 30 -2.24 0.15 -0.17
CA GLN A 30 -1.24 0.43 -1.22
C GLN A 30 -1.44 -0.48 -2.42
N ARG A 31 -1.66 -1.78 -2.19
CA ARG A 31 -1.96 -2.76 -3.23
C ARG A 31 -3.18 -2.35 -4.05
N ARG A 32 -4.31 -2.11 -3.40
CA ARG A 32 -5.58 -1.74 -4.08
C ARG A 32 -5.44 -0.46 -4.90
N LEU A 33 -4.71 0.54 -4.40
CA LEU A 33 -4.42 1.76 -5.16
C LEU A 33 -3.57 1.45 -6.39
N SER A 34 -2.48 0.70 -6.22
CA SER A 34 -1.57 0.37 -7.32
C SER A 34 -2.26 -0.46 -8.41
N GLU A 35 -3.08 -1.44 -8.05
CA GLU A 35 -3.86 -2.25 -9.01
C GLU A 35 -4.82 -1.36 -9.83
N GLY A 36 -5.52 -0.41 -9.19
CA GLY A 36 -6.41 0.51 -9.88
C GLY A 36 -5.68 1.49 -10.81
N LEU A 37 -4.48 1.92 -10.43
CA LEU A 37 -3.63 2.80 -11.24
C LEU A 37 -3.00 2.04 -12.42
N LEU A 38 -2.62 0.77 -12.26
CA LEU A 38 -2.07 -0.05 -13.34
C LEU A 38 -3.09 -0.33 -14.45
N VAL A 39 -4.36 -0.49 -14.10
CA VAL A 39 -5.45 -0.65 -15.09
C VAL A 39 -5.63 0.64 -15.92
N ARG A 40 -5.31 1.80 -15.35
CA ARG A 40 -5.38 3.09 -16.03
C ARG A 40 -3.99 3.42 -16.59
N SER A 41 -3.72 3.01 -17.83
CA SER A 41 -2.41 3.05 -18.52
C SER A 41 -1.80 4.46 -18.75
N ALA A 42 -2.28 5.50 -18.09
CA ALA A 42 -1.80 6.88 -18.23
C ALA A 42 -0.65 7.24 -17.28
N HIS A 43 -0.32 6.39 -16.32
CA HIS A 43 0.73 6.65 -15.33
C HIS A 43 1.95 5.77 -15.54
N SER A 44 3.14 6.37 -15.45
CA SER A 44 4.40 5.66 -15.37
C SER A 44 4.50 4.87 -14.06
N ILE A 45 5.32 3.82 -14.04
CA ILE A 45 5.54 3.01 -12.82
C ILE A 45 6.08 3.85 -11.66
N ALA A 46 6.86 4.90 -11.94
CA ALA A 46 7.33 5.84 -10.92
C ALA A 46 6.19 6.66 -10.31
N GLU A 47 5.26 7.16 -11.13
CA GLU A 47 4.06 7.86 -10.65
C GLU A 47 3.14 6.92 -9.86
N ILE A 48 2.96 5.68 -10.31
CA ILE A 48 2.16 4.67 -9.60
C ILE A 48 2.77 4.40 -8.22
N ALA A 49 4.10 4.27 -8.13
CA ALA A 49 4.80 4.08 -6.86
C ALA A 49 4.54 5.24 -5.90
N PHE A 50 4.69 6.48 -6.39
CA PHE A 50 4.44 7.69 -5.60
C PHE A 50 2.99 7.80 -5.13
N LEU A 51 2.02 7.64 -6.04
CA LEU A 51 0.58 7.74 -5.75
C LEU A 51 0.10 6.62 -4.81
N SER A 52 0.75 5.46 -4.84
CA SER A 52 0.46 4.34 -3.94
C SER A 52 1.16 4.46 -2.57
N GLY A 53 1.93 5.53 -2.34
CA GLY A 53 2.58 5.81 -1.05
C GLY A 53 3.91 5.09 -0.83
N TYR A 54 4.63 4.72 -1.88
CA TYR A 54 6.01 4.25 -1.79
C TYR A 54 6.99 5.42 -1.90
N SER A 55 8.12 5.33 -1.20
CA SER A 55 9.17 6.35 -1.23
C SER A 55 9.93 6.39 -2.56
N GLU A 56 9.97 5.27 -3.29
CA GLU A 56 10.69 5.12 -4.55
C GLU A 56 10.11 3.97 -5.38
N GLN A 57 10.36 4.03 -6.70
CA GLN A 57 9.94 2.99 -7.65
C GLN A 57 10.51 1.60 -7.32
N SER A 58 11.73 1.53 -6.79
CA SER A 58 12.39 0.27 -6.44
C SER A 58 11.71 -0.43 -5.26
N ALA A 59 11.23 0.35 -4.27
CA ALA A 59 10.46 -0.15 -3.13
C ALA A 59 9.09 -0.68 -3.59
N PHE A 60 8.41 0.06 -4.47
CA PHE A 60 7.17 -0.40 -5.09
C PHE A 60 7.37 -1.69 -5.87
N SER A 61 8.38 -1.77 -6.74
CA SER A 61 8.64 -2.94 -7.59
C SER A 61 8.91 -4.21 -6.76
N ARG A 62 9.68 -4.09 -5.67
CA ARG A 62 9.93 -5.19 -4.72
C ARG A 62 8.65 -5.62 -4.00
N ALA A 63 7.86 -4.66 -3.52
CA ALA A 63 6.60 -4.95 -2.85
C ALA A 63 5.61 -5.62 -3.82
N PHE A 64 5.40 -5.02 -5.00
CA PHE A 64 4.53 -5.52 -6.06
C PHE A 64 4.90 -6.95 -6.44
N LYS A 65 6.18 -7.24 -6.69
CA LYS A 65 6.64 -8.60 -6.97
C LYS A 65 6.36 -9.57 -5.83
N ARG A 66 6.57 -9.15 -4.58
CA ARG A 66 6.34 -9.98 -3.39
C ARG A 66 4.88 -10.42 -3.25
N TRP A 67 3.91 -9.55 -3.56
CA TRP A 67 2.48 -9.86 -3.37
C TRP A 67 1.72 -10.26 -4.64
N SER A 68 2.17 -9.84 -5.82
CA SER A 68 1.55 -10.19 -7.12
C SER A 68 2.23 -11.36 -7.83
N GLY A 69 3.48 -11.67 -7.47
CA GLY A 69 4.31 -12.64 -8.18
C GLY A 69 4.91 -12.13 -9.50
N GLN A 70 4.55 -10.92 -9.97
CA GLN A 70 4.98 -10.35 -11.25
C GLN A 70 5.67 -8.99 -11.04
N THR A 71 6.38 -8.49 -12.04
CA THR A 71 6.90 -7.12 -12.01
C THR A 71 5.86 -6.15 -12.58
N PRO A 72 5.75 -4.92 -12.06
CA PRO A 72 4.79 -3.93 -12.59
C PRO A 72 5.02 -3.54 -14.06
N ALA A 73 6.20 -3.85 -14.60
CA ALA A 73 6.62 -3.56 -15.96
C ALA A 73 6.62 -4.80 -16.89
N ALA A 74 5.94 -5.88 -16.50
CA ALA A 74 5.79 -7.08 -17.33
C ALA A 74 4.78 -6.86 -18.46
#